data_AF-A0A560QVQ7-F1
#
_entry.id   AF-A0A560QVQ7-F1
#
_cell.length_a   1.000
_cell.length_b   1.000
_cell.length_c   1.000
_cell.angle_alpha   90.00
_cell.angle_beta   90.00
_cell.angle_gamma   90.00
#
_symmetry.space_group_name_H-M   'P 1'
#
loop_
_entity.id
_entity.type
_entity.pdbx_description
1 polymer ?
#
loop_
_entity_poly.entity_id
_entity_poly.type
_entity_poly.pdbx_seq_one_letter_code
_entity_poly.pdbx_strand_id
1 'polypeptide(L)'
;MGWEVEYTDEFEGWWENLDAKEQASVSASVDLLGLLGPGLRFPHSSDIKGSRLGNLRELRVQMPVVPFACFMRLIQPDARYF
;
A
#
# COMPACT_ATOMS: atom_id res chain seq x y z
N MET A 1 1.40 16.90 -5.23
CA MET A 1 1.59 16.58 -3.79
C MET A 1 0.95 15.20 -3.58
N GLY A 2 1.78 14.16 -3.58
CA GLY A 2 1.34 12.77 -3.36
C GLY A 2 1.53 12.39 -1.89
N TRP A 3 0.90 11.31 -1.47
CA TRP A 3 1.06 10.71 -0.15
C TRP A 3 2.39 9.95 -0.08
N GLU A 4 3.06 10.06 1.05
CA GLU A 4 4.24 9.24 1.33
C GLU A 4 3.77 7.87 1.83
N VAL A 5 4.34 6.80 1.25
CA VAL A 5 3.96 5.41 1.56
C VAL A 5 5.13 4.75 2.28
N GLU A 6 4.91 4.38 3.53
CA GLU A 6 5.85 3.57 4.31
C GLU A 6 5.49 2.09 4.21
N TYR A 7 6.52 1.27 4.05
CA TYR A 7 6.46 -0.19 4.13
C TYR A 7 7.37 -0.70 5.25
N THR A 8 7.20 -1.96 5.66
CA THR A 8 7.99 -2.58 6.73
C THR A 8 9.07 -3.50 6.17
N ASP A 9 10.05 -3.88 6.99
CA ASP A 9 11.12 -4.81 6.60
C ASP A 9 10.54 -6.18 6.17
N GLU A 10 9.42 -6.62 6.77
CA GLU A 10 8.72 -7.84 6.35
C GLU A 10 8.12 -7.71 4.94
N PHE A 11 7.66 -6.52 4.55
CA PHE A 11 7.21 -6.26 3.18
C PHE A 11 8.38 -6.32 2.21
N GLU A 12 9.53 -5.76 2.57
CA GLU A 12 10.74 -5.81 1.74
C GLU A 12 11.19 -7.27 1.51
N GLY A 13 11.28 -8.06 2.58
CA GLY A 13 11.62 -9.48 2.46
C GLY A 13 10.61 -10.27 1.62
N TRP A 14 9.31 -9.95 1.68
CA TRP A 14 8.32 -10.56 0.79
C TRP A 14 8.48 -10.09 -0.67
N TRP A 15 8.74 -8.80 -0.88
CA TRP A 15 8.94 -8.20 -2.20
C TRP A 15 10.13 -8.80 -2.96
N GLU A 16 11.23 -9.07 -2.26
CA GLU A 16 12.41 -9.72 -2.85
C GLU A 16 12.14 -11.15 -3.36
N ASN A 17 11.09 -11.81 -2.83
CA ASN A 17 10.70 -13.15 -3.25
C ASN A 17 9.74 -13.17 -4.46
N LEU A 18 9.28 -12.00 -4.92
CA LEU A 18 8.38 -11.87 -6.06
C LEU A 18 9.12 -11.88 -7.40
N ASP A 19 8.47 -12.39 -8.44
CA ASP A 19 8.98 -12.25 -9.80
C ASP A 19 8.76 -10.82 -10.36
N ALA A 20 9.42 -10.50 -11.48
CA ALA A 20 9.36 -9.16 -12.07
C ALA A 20 7.93 -8.71 -12.46
N LYS A 21 7.05 -9.66 -12.78
CA LYS A 21 5.68 -9.40 -13.20
C LYS A 21 4.77 -9.13 -12.00
N GLU A 22 5.00 -9.88 -10.92
CA GLU A 22 4.39 -9.68 -9.61
C GLU A 22 4.82 -8.34 -9.01
N GLN A 23 6.13 -8.05 -8.99
CA GLN A 23 6.67 -6.75 -8.56
C GLN A 23 6.08 -5.59 -9.34
N ALA A 24 5.96 -5.69 -10.67
CA ALA A 24 5.33 -4.64 -11.49
C ALA A 24 3.86 -4.39 -11.09
N SER A 25 3.12 -5.46 -10.76
CA SER A 25 1.70 -5.38 -10.37
C SER A 25 1.54 -4.75 -8.98
N VAL A 26 2.44 -5.08 -8.05
CA VAL A 26 2.47 -4.46 -6.72
C VAL A 26 2.91 -3.01 -6.83
N SER A 27 3.99 -2.70 -7.56
CA SER A 27 4.49 -1.32 -7.78
C SER A 27 3.38 -0.40 -8.28
N ALA A 28 2.64 -0.83 -9.32
CA ALA A 28 1.55 -0.04 -9.86
C ALA A 28 0.47 0.27 -8.81
N SER A 29 0.21 -0.67 -7.90
CA SER A 29 -0.74 -0.49 -6.81
C SER A 29 -0.20 0.46 -5.72
N VAL A 30 1.11 0.41 -5.43
CA VAL A 30 1.79 1.36 -4.53
C VAL A 30 1.77 2.77 -5.10
N ASP A 31 2.05 2.92 -6.40
CA ASP A 31 2.02 4.21 -7.08
C ASP A 31 0.61 4.84 -7.03
N LEU A 32 -0.43 4.02 -7.27
CA LEU A 32 -1.81 4.45 -7.11
C LEU A 32 -2.13 4.86 -5.66
N LEU A 33 -1.59 4.14 -4.69
CA LEU A 33 -1.75 4.45 -3.27
C LEU A 33 -1.05 5.77 -2.89
N GLY A 34 0.15 6.03 -3.40
CA GLY A 34 0.84 7.32 -3.24
C GLY A 34 0.11 8.47 -3.92
N LEU A 35 -0.50 8.24 -5.08
CA LEU A 35 -1.23 9.27 -5.82
C LEU A 35 -2.58 9.62 -5.17
N LEU A 36 -3.35 8.60 -4.77
CA LEU A 36 -4.73 8.75 -4.32
C LEU A 36 -4.88 8.74 -2.80
N GLY A 37 -3.91 8.16 -2.08
CA GLY A 37 -3.93 8.02 -0.63
C GLY A 37 -5.22 7.37 -0.12
N PRO A 38 -5.94 8.00 0.82
CA PRO A 38 -7.23 7.50 1.33
C PRO A 38 -8.32 7.35 0.26
N GLY A 39 -8.17 8.03 -0.88
CA GLY A 39 -9.05 7.97 -2.03
C GLY A 39 -9.00 6.65 -2.80
N LEU A 40 -7.95 5.84 -2.64
CA LEU A 40 -7.91 4.48 -3.17
C LEU A 40 -8.83 3.60 -2.33
N ARG A 41 -10.04 3.35 -2.83
CA ARG A 41 -11.10 2.59 -2.14
C ARG A 41 -11.16 1.15 -2.65
N PHE A 42 -12.07 0.37 -2.07
CA PHE A 42 -12.41 -0.98 -2.51
C PHE A 42 -12.69 -1.02 -4.03
N PRO A 43 -12.21 -2.03 -4.77
CA PRO A 43 -11.56 -3.27 -4.31
C PRO A 43 -10.03 -3.19 -4.12
N HIS A 44 -9.40 -2.06 -4.43
CA HIS A 44 -7.94 -1.92 -4.49
C HIS A 44 -7.29 -1.67 -3.13
N SER A 45 -7.97 -0.97 -2.22
CA SER A 45 -7.49 -0.77 -0.86
C SER A 45 -8.63 -0.69 0.14
N SER A 46 -8.38 -1.23 1.34
CA SER A 46 -9.28 -1.19 2.48
C SER A 46 -8.59 -0.56 3.68
N ASP A 47 -9.34 0.25 4.42
CA ASP A 47 -8.94 0.80 5.70
C ASP A 47 -8.94 -0.31 6.78
N ILE A 48 -7.88 -0.38 7.60
CA ILE A 48 -7.80 -1.32 8.72
C ILE A 48 -8.19 -0.60 10.00
N LYS A 49 -9.47 -0.70 10.33
CA LYS A 49 -10.01 -0.15 11.57
C LYS A 49 -9.48 -0.91 12.78
N GLY A 50 -9.02 -0.18 13.79
CA GLY A 50 -8.57 -0.75 15.07
C GLY A 50 -7.08 -1.14 15.12
N SER A 51 -6.30 -0.84 14.08
CA SER A 51 -4.84 -0.92 14.17
C SER A 51 -4.30 0.11 15.17
N ARG A 52 -3.27 -0.28 15.93
CA ARG A 52 -2.55 0.62 16.85
C ARG A 52 -1.82 1.74 16.10
N LEU A 53 -1.58 1.54 14.81
CA LEU A 53 -1.06 2.55 13.88
C LEU A 53 -2.23 3.18 13.14
N GLY A 54 -2.48 4.46 13.37
CA GLY A 54 -3.48 5.21 12.60
C GLY A 54 -3.14 5.23 11.11
N ASN A 55 -4.17 5.25 10.25
CA ASN A 55 -4.05 5.26 8.78
C ASN A 55 -3.38 4.02 8.14
N LEU A 56 -3.45 2.86 8.80
CA LEU A 56 -3.01 1.61 8.21
C LEU A 56 -4.01 1.14 7.14
N ARG A 57 -3.51 0.75 5.97
CA ARG A 57 -4.34 0.26 4.86
C ARG A 57 -3.84 -1.08 4.35
N GLU A 58 -4.79 -1.93 4.00
CA GLU A 58 -4.55 -3.14 3.22
C GLU A 58 -4.62 -2.76 1.73
N LEU A 59 -3.54 -3.03 1.00
CA LEU A 59 -3.48 -2.92 -0.45
C LEU A 59 -3.73 -4.30 -1.04
N ARG A 60 -4.66 -4.39 -1.99
CA ARG A 60 -5.06 -5.65 -2.62
C ARG A 60 -4.62 -5.64 -4.07
N VAL A 61 -3.67 -6.53 -4.40
CA VAL A 61 -3.11 -6.65 -5.74
C VAL A 61 -3.72 -7.90 -6.38
N GLN A 62 -4.56 -7.68 -7.39
CA GLN A 62 -5.13 -8.78 -8.17
C GLN A 62 -4.09 -9.28 -9.17
N MET A 63 -3.59 -10.49 -8.95
CA MET A 63 -2.72 -11.18 -9.89
C MET A 63 -3.43 -12.40 -10.49
N PRO A 64 -3.05 -12.83 -11.71
CA PRO A 64 -3.72 -13.90 -12.41
C PRO A 64 -3.55 -15.29 -11.77
N VAL A 65 -2.57 -15.46 -10.86
CA VAL A 65 -2.25 -16.77 -10.26
C VAL A 65 -2.78 -16.87 -8.82
N VAL A 66 -2.52 -15.86 -7.97
CA VAL A 66 -3.07 -15.76 -6.62
C VAL A 66 -3.23 -14.28 -6.21
N PRO A 67 -4.33 -13.88 -5.54
CA PRO A 67 -4.46 -12.52 -5.03
C PRO A 67 -3.51 -12.32 -3.83
N PHE A 68 -2.75 -11.23 -3.84
CA PHE A 68 -1.88 -10.85 -2.73
C PHE A 68 -2.45 -9.64 -1.97
N ALA A 69 -2.19 -9.60 -0.67
CA ALA A 69 -2.52 -8.49 0.20
C ALA A 69 -1.25 -7.99 0.91
N CYS A 70 -1.02 -6.69 0.87
CA CYS A 70 0.12 -6.04 1.51
C CYS A 70 -0.37 -4.96 2.45
N PHE A 71 0.32 -4.79 3.58
CA PHE A 71 -0.01 -3.74 4.53
C PHE A 71 0.93 -2.56 4.32
N MET A 72 0.34 -1.38 4.13
CA MET A 72 1.08 -0.14 3.93
C MET A 72 0.52 0.94 4.83
N ARG A 73 1.42 1.83 5.26
CA ARG A 73 1.05 2.98 6.05
C ARG A 73 1.15 4.23 5.18
N LEU A 74 0.07 5.00 5.18
CA LEU A 74 0.06 6.32 4.54
C LEU A 74 0.54 7.38 5.52
N ILE A 75 1.51 8.17 5.10
CA ILE A 75 1.91 9.42 5.74
C ILE A 75 1.25 10.57 4.99
N GLN A 76 0.56 11.45 5.74
CA GLN A 76 0.00 12.68 5.19
C GLN A 76 1.12 13.56 4.63
N PRO A 77 1.00 14.06 3.39
CA PRO A 77 2.04 14.89 2.78
C PRO A 77 2.29 16.24 3.46
N ASP A 78 1.53 16.61 4.49
CA ASP A 78 1.88 17.70 5.39
C ASP A 78 1.10 17.52 6.71
N ALA A 79 1.78 17.02 7.73
CA ALA A 79 1.35 17.15 9.13
C ALA A 79 2.32 18.08 9.89
N ARG A 80 2.94 19.04 9.18
CA ARG A 80 3.81 20.08 9.78
C ARG A 80 3.16 21.45 9.87
N TYR A 81 1.91 21.62 9.45
CA TYR A 81 1.13 22.82 9.74
C TYR A 81 -0.31 22.48 10.10
N PHE A 82 -0.57 22.20 11.38
CA PHE A 82 -1.60 22.82 12.23
C PHE A 82 -1.54 22.23 13.65
#